data_AF-A0A5C1QL69-F1
#
_entry.id   AF-A0A5C1QL69-F1
#
_cell.length_a   1.000
_cell.length_b   1.000
_cell.length_c   1.000
_cell.angle_alpha   90.00
_cell.angle_beta   90.00
_cell.angle_gamma   90.00
#
_symmetry.space_group_name_H-M   'P 1'
#
loop_
_entity.id
_entity.type
_entity.pdbx_description
1 polymer ?
#
loop_
_entity_poly.entity_id
_entity_poly.type
_entity_poly.pdbx_seq_one_letter_code
_entity_poly.pdbx_strand_id
1 'polypeptide(L)'
;MKDETIIQDSPVGRRLRKIGQKNIRCLLFNGKEIKVTSKMTIGRDKQNDFVIDDGMVSRFHLEIQQIRHSYFVKDRNSSNGTWINGKRISGGKYIKLKPGDTLRVGSRIEMTMI
;
A
#
# COMPACT_ATOMS: atom_id res chain seq x y z
N MET A 1 -25.22 18.11 -27.13
CA MET A 1 -23.89 18.60 -27.52
C MET A 1 -22.89 17.87 -26.65
N LYS A 2 -22.03 17.03 -27.23
CA LYS A 2 -21.03 16.24 -26.51
C LYS A 2 -19.72 17.01 -26.52
N ASP A 3 -19.33 17.58 -25.39
CA ASP A 3 -17.99 18.13 -25.19
C ASP A 3 -17.00 16.98 -24.93
N GLU A 4 -16.72 16.22 -25.98
CA GLU A 4 -15.60 15.26 -26.01
C GLU A 4 -14.31 16.07 -26.13
N THR A 5 -13.84 16.52 -24.97
CA THR A 5 -12.69 17.41 -24.86
C THR A 5 -11.46 16.76 -25.51
N ILE A 6 -10.81 17.54 -26.37
CA ILE A 6 -9.59 17.33 -27.19
C ILE A 6 -8.34 16.93 -26.36
N ILE A 7 -8.49 16.58 -25.09
CA ILE A 7 -7.40 16.38 -24.13
C ILE A 7 -6.77 14.98 -24.25
N GLN A 8 -7.43 13.99 -24.84
CA GLN A 8 -6.90 12.62 -24.80
C GLN A 8 -5.69 12.40 -25.70
N ASP A 9 -5.66 13.01 -26.90
CA ASP A 9 -4.60 12.78 -27.90
C ASP A 9 -3.58 13.93 -28.04
N SER A 10 -3.79 15.05 -27.36
CA SER A 10 -2.88 16.20 -27.45
C SER A 10 -1.52 15.89 -26.80
N PRO A 11 -0.42 16.51 -27.28
CA PRO A 11 0.89 16.39 -26.65
C PRO A 11 0.88 16.76 -25.17
N VAL A 12 0.01 17.69 -24.77
CA VAL A 12 -0.20 18.08 -23.36
C VAL A 12 -0.92 16.98 -22.58
N GLY A 13 -1.97 16.36 -23.13
CA GLY A 13 -2.66 15.22 -22.54
C GLY A 13 -1.76 14.00 -22.36
N ARG A 14 -0.93 13.69 -23.38
CA ARG A 14 0.10 12.65 -23.28
C ARG A 14 1.19 13.01 -22.27
N ARG A 15 1.57 14.30 -22.15
CA ARG A 15 2.54 14.78 -21.18
C ARG A 15 2.00 14.72 -19.75
N LEU A 16 0.71 15.00 -19.53
CA LEU A 16 0.04 14.82 -18.24
C LEU A 16 -0.03 13.33 -17.85
N ARG A 17 -0.24 12.41 -18.81
CA ARG A 17 -0.12 10.96 -18.54
C ARG A 17 1.31 10.57 -18.14
N LYS A 18 2.35 11.15 -18.76
CA LYS A 18 3.76 10.90 -18.42
C LYS A 18 4.19 11.52 -17.08
N ILE A 19 3.68 12.70 -16.73
CA ILE A 19 3.92 13.34 -15.42
C ILE A 19 3.12 12.63 -14.31
N GLY A 20 1.95 12.08 -14.66
CA GLY A 20 1.05 11.34 -13.77
C GLY A 20 1.34 9.85 -13.64
N GLN A 21 2.39 9.31 -14.27
CA GLN A 21 2.95 8.00 -13.90
C GLN A 21 3.59 8.12 -12.51
N LYS A 22 2.76 8.33 -11.48
CA LYS A 22 3.07 7.88 -10.13
C LYS A 22 3.55 6.44 -10.30
N ASN A 23 4.74 6.14 -9.80
CA ASN A 23 5.18 4.76 -9.59
C ASN A 23 4.22 4.13 -8.56
N ILE A 24 3.01 3.81 -8.99
CA ILE A 24 1.99 3.13 -8.20
C ILE A 24 2.51 1.72 -8.05
N ARG A 25 2.87 1.36 -6.82
CA ARG A 25 3.26 0.00 -6.47
C ARG A 25 2.04 -0.79 -6.07
N CYS A 26 2.15 -2.10 -6.20
CA CYS A 26 1.12 -3.03 -5.77
C CYS A 26 1.65 -3.88 -4.62
N LEU A 27 0.73 -4.30 -3.74
CA LEU A 27 0.94 -5.46 -2.89
C LEU A 27 0.31 -6.67 -3.57
N LEU A 28 1.08 -7.73 -3.75
CA LEU A 28 0.55 -9.04 -4.11
C LEU A 28 0.06 -9.73 -2.85
N PHE A 29 -1.22 -10.10 -2.81
CA PHE A 29 -1.84 -10.82 -1.71
C PHE A 29 -2.82 -11.85 -2.25
N ASN A 30 -2.66 -13.12 -1.86
CA ASN A 30 -3.49 -14.24 -2.35
C ASN A 30 -3.63 -14.27 -3.89
N GLY A 31 -2.54 -14.00 -4.61
CA GLY A 31 -2.52 -13.95 -6.07
C GLY A 31 -3.20 -12.73 -6.71
N LYS A 32 -3.66 -11.76 -5.90
CA LYS A 32 -4.28 -10.52 -6.37
C LYS A 32 -3.38 -9.32 -6.13
N GLU A 33 -3.32 -8.43 -7.11
CA GLU A 33 -2.63 -7.15 -6.98
C GLU A 33 -3.53 -6.11 -6.33
N ILE A 34 -3.04 -5.50 -5.24
CA ILE A 34 -3.71 -4.42 -4.53
C ILE A 34 -2.89 -3.16 -4.74
N LYS A 35 -3.47 -2.18 -5.44
CA LYS A 35 -2.80 -0.89 -5.70
C LYS A 35 -2.60 -0.12 -4.41
N VAL A 36 -1.36 0.27 -4.12
CA VAL A 36 -1.03 1.08 -2.95
C VAL A 36 -1.16 2.56 -3.31
N THR A 37 -2.17 3.20 -2.73
CA THR A 37 -2.42 4.64 -2.86
C THR A 37 -1.39 5.47 -2.08
N SER A 38 -1.53 6.79 -2.06
CA SER A 38 -0.60 7.67 -1.31
C SER A 38 -0.60 7.42 0.19
N LYS A 39 -1.74 6.97 0.74
CA LYS A 39 -1.88 6.50 2.11
C LYS A 39 -2.95 5.41 2.12
N MET A 40 -2.60 4.24 2.66
CA MET A 40 -3.46 3.07 2.75
C MET A 40 -3.35 2.48 4.15
N THR A 41 -4.49 2.26 4.80
CA THR A 41 -4.59 1.62 6.12
C THR A 41 -4.96 0.14 5.96
N ILE A 42 -4.34 -0.71 6.78
CA ILE A 42 -4.56 -2.16 6.77
C ILE A 42 -4.92 -2.60 8.19
N GLY A 43 -6.00 -3.38 8.31
CA GLY A 43 -6.46 -3.92 9.58
C GLY A 43 -7.73 -4.74 9.41
N ARG A 44 -8.21 -5.35 10.50
CA ARG A 44 -9.46 -6.14 10.46
C ARG A 44 -10.73 -5.31 10.59
N ASP A 45 -10.60 -4.06 11.04
CA ASP A 45 -11.76 -3.17 11.14
C ASP A 45 -12.22 -2.75 9.74
N LYS A 46 -13.53 -2.67 9.53
CA LYS A 46 -14.13 -2.30 8.24
C LYS A 46 -13.83 -0.86 7.83
N GLN A 47 -13.33 -0.04 8.75
CA GLN A 47 -12.90 1.33 8.47
C GLN A 47 -11.53 1.44 7.78
N ASN A 48 -10.79 0.34 7.61
CA ASN A 48 -9.51 0.37 6.88
C ASN A 48 -9.72 0.36 5.36
N ASP A 49 -8.77 0.94 4.62
CA ASP A 49 -8.77 0.92 3.16
C ASP A 49 -8.62 -0.50 2.61
N PHE A 50 -7.87 -1.35 3.31
CA PHE A 50 -7.74 -2.77 3.01
C PHE A 50 -8.02 -3.60 4.26
N VAL A 51 -9.13 -4.34 4.20
CA VAL A 51 -9.64 -5.13 5.32
C VAL A 51 -9.12 -6.56 5.24
N ILE A 52 -8.49 -7.02 6.32
CA ILE A 52 -8.09 -8.41 6.50
C ILE A 52 -8.90 -8.99 7.66
N ASP A 53 -9.92 -9.78 7.36
CA ASP A 53 -10.79 -10.41 8.36
C ASP A 53 -10.10 -11.63 9.00
N ASP A 54 -9.13 -11.36 9.87
CA ASP A 54 -8.43 -12.37 10.67
C ASP A 54 -8.26 -11.86 12.12
N GLY A 55 -8.55 -12.72 13.10
CA GLY A 55 -8.46 -12.39 14.53
C GLY A 55 -7.04 -12.06 15.01
N MET A 56 -6.01 -12.46 14.28
CA MET A 56 -4.61 -12.15 14.54
C MET A 56 -4.17 -10.81 13.94
N VAL A 57 -5.05 -10.13 13.21
CA VAL A 57 -4.84 -8.77 12.71
C VAL A 57 -5.51 -7.78 13.66
N SER A 58 -4.86 -6.66 13.94
CA SER A 58 -5.41 -5.63 14.84
C SER A 58 -6.45 -4.80 14.08
N ARG A 59 -7.38 -4.16 14.80
CA ARG A 59 -8.43 -3.33 14.18
C ARG A 59 -7.84 -2.31 13.21
N PHE A 60 -6.80 -1.60 13.63
CA PHE A 60 -5.96 -0.76 12.77
C PHE A 60 -4.52 -1.21 12.95
N HIS A 61 -4.05 -2.10 12.08
CA HIS A 61 -2.80 -2.82 12.33
C HIS A 61 -1.58 -2.06 11.84
N LEU A 62 -1.64 -1.55 10.62
CA LEU A 62 -0.55 -0.76 10.04
C LEU A 62 -1.08 0.24 9.03
N GLU A 63 -0.23 1.19 8.64
CA GLU A 63 -0.46 2.07 7.49
C GLU A 63 0.74 2.01 6.55
N ILE A 64 0.46 2.10 5.25
CA ILE A 64 1.47 2.29 4.21
C ILE A 64 1.28 3.70 3.65
N GLN A 65 2.38 4.44 3.56
CA GLN A 65 2.40 5.80 3.04
C GLN A 65 3.44 5.92 1.93
N GLN A 66 3.02 6.52 0.82
CA GLN A 66 3.93 6.96 -0.21
C GLN A 66 4.47 8.35 0.16
N ILE A 67 5.78 8.45 0.31
CA ILE A 67 6.49 9.72 0.52
C ILE A 67 7.42 9.91 -0.66
N ARG A 68 7.13 10.94 -1.48
CA ARG A 68 7.78 11.19 -2.79
C ARG A 68 7.67 9.96 -3.70
N HIS A 69 8.76 9.23 -3.91
CA HIS A 69 8.86 8.06 -4.79
C HIS A 69 9.13 6.75 -4.02
N SER A 70 8.95 6.75 -2.70
CA SER A 70 9.20 5.57 -1.85
C SER A 70 7.99 5.27 -0.99
N TYR A 71 7.79 3.99 -0.73
CA TYR A 71 6.74 3.49 0.16
C TYR A 71 7.33 3.19 1.52
N PHE A 72 6.57 3.51 2.56
CA PHE A 72 6.93 3.27 3.94
C PHE A 72 5.78 2.60 4.64
N VAL A 73 6.08 1.60 5.46
CA VAL A 73 5.12 0.95 6.34
C VAL A 73 5.35 1.41 7.78
N LYS A 74 4.27 1.60 8.52
CA LYS A 74 4.29 1.90 9.94
C LYS A 74 3.29 1.00 10.65
N ASP A 75 3.82 0.18 11.53
CA ASP A 75 3.00 -0.59 12.48
C ASP A 75 2.32 0.38 13.47
N ARG A 76 1.00 0.22 13.67
CA ARG A 76 0.20 1.08 14.55
C ARG A 76 0.11 0.53 15.98
N ASN A 77 1.23 0.01 16.50
CA ASN A 77 1.31 -0.69 17.78
C ASN A 77 0.39 -1.90 17.79
N SER A 78 0.47 -2.70 16.74
CA SER A 78 -0.38 -3.88 16.61
C SER A 78 -0.01 -4.96 17.63
N SER A 79 -1.00 -5.77 18.00
CA SER A 79 -0.84 -6.78 19.06
C SER A 79 0.18 -7.85 18.68
N ASN A 80 0.06 -8.38 17.46
CA ASN A 80 0.98 -9.40 16.96
C ASN A 80 2.23 -8.77 16.31
N GLY A 81 2.17 -7.52 15.86
CA GLY A 81 3.28 -6.84 15.20
C GLY A 81 3.21 -6.96 13.68
N THR A 82 4.17 -6.30 13.04
CA THR A 82 4.39 -6.33 11.59
C THR A 82 5.84 -6.76 11.33
N TRP A 83 6.09 -7.49 10.25
CA TRP A 83 7.43 -7.94 9.86
C TRP A 83 7.71 -7.62 8.40
N ILE A 84 8.98 -7.34 8.09
CA ILE A 84 9.49 -7.21 6.72
C ILE A 84 10.60 -8.23 6.55
N ASN A 85 10.50 -9.10 5.56
CA ASN A 85 11.48 -10.16 5.26
C ASN A 85 11.86 -10.96 6.52
N GLY A 86 10.84 -11.36 7.30
CA GLY A 86 10.99 -12.13 8.55
C GLY A 86 11.44 -11.32 9.77
N LYS A 87 11.84 -10.05 9.62
CA LYS A 87 12.28 -9.19 10.73
C LYS A 87 11.14 -8.32 11.24
N ARG A 88 10.86 -8.37 12.55
CA ARG A 88 9.82 -7.56 13.19
C ARG A 88 10.23 -6.08 13.14
N ILE A 89 9.33 -5.21 12.69
CA ILE A 89 9.56 -3.76 12.72
C ILE A 89 9.11 -3.16 14.04
N SER A 90 9.71 -2.03 14.43
CA SER A 90 9.29 -1.29 15.62
C SER A 90 7.96 -0.57 15.38
N GLY A 91 7.05 -0.68 16.34
CA GLY A 91 5.79 0.09 16.36
C GLY A 91 6.03 1.59 16.27
N GLY A 92 5.15 2.30 15.55
CA GLY A 92 5.13 3.75 15.46
C GLY A 92 6.19 4.38 14.53
N LYS A 93 7.18 3.61 14.05
CA LYS A 93 8.22 4.10 13.13
C LYS A 93 7.88 3.74 11.68
N TYR A 94 8.15 4.69 10.78
CA TYR A 94 8.09 4.43 9.34
C TYR A 94 9.35 3.70 8.87
N ILE A 95 9.16 2.52 8.29
CA ILE A 95 10.23 1.71 7.70
C ILE A 95 10.01 1.66 6.19
N LYS A 96 11.08 1.87 5.42
CA LYS A 96 11.01 1.84 3.95
C LYS A 96 10.66 0.43 3.48
N LEU A 97 9.66 0.33 2.61
CA LEU A 97 9.21 -0.90 1.97
C LEU A 97 9.59 -0.85 0.49
N LYS A 98 10.41 -1.81 0.04
CA LYS A 98 10.99 -1.86 -1.30
C LYS A 98 10.31 -2.94 -2.15
N PRO A 99 10.37 -2.85 -3.48
CA PRO A 99 9.97 -3.95 -4.35
C PRO A 99 10.74 -5.22 -4.00
N GLY A 100 10.05 -6.36 -3.98
CA GLY A 100 10.55 -7.66 -3.55
C GLY A 100 10.44 -7.92 -2.04
N ASP A 101 10.17 -6.90 -1.22
CA ASP A 101 10.00 -7.12 0.22
C ASP A 101 8.69 -7.84 0.52
N THR A 102 8.76 -8.86 1.39
CA THR A 102 7.59 -9.53 1.95
C THR A 102 7.22 -8.89 3.28
N LEU A 103 6.03 -8.29 3.30
CA LEU A 103 5.37 -7.74 4.48
C LEU A 103 4.48 -8.82 5.11
N ARG A 104 4.76 -9.18 6.37
CA ARG A 104 3.87 -10.02 7.16
C ARG A 104 3.08 -9.19 8.17
N VAL A 105 1.77 -9.37 8.19
CA VAL A 105 0.78 -8.71 9.05
C VAL A 105 0.25 -9.74 10.03
N GLY A 106 0.40 -9.49 11.34
CA GLY A 106 0.07 -10.48 12.35
C GLY A 106 0.81 -11.82 12.16
N SER A 107 0.22 -12.93 12.59
CA SER A 107 0.95 -14.20 12.66
C SER A 107 1.30 -14.83 11.30
N ARG A 108 0.46 -14.66 10.27
CA ARG A 108 0.54 -15.47 9.04
C ARG A 108 0.17 -14.77 7.73
N ILE A 109 -0.28 -13.52 7.76
CA ILE A 109 -0.76 -12.86 6.55
C ILE A 109 0.43 -12.24 5.82
N GLU A 110 0.76 -12.72 4.63
CA GLU A 110 1.91 -12.25 3.85
C GLU A 110 1.47 -11.51 2.59
N MET A 111 2.14 -10.39 2.31
CA MET A 111 1.93 -9.55 1.14
C MET A 111 3.30 -9.16 0.58
N THR A 112 3.48 -9.21 -0.73
CA THR A 112 4.77 -8.85 -1.36
C THR A 112 4.65 -7.54 -2.12
N MET A 113 5.59 -6.62 -1.92
CA MET A 113 5.66 -5.39 -2.70
C MET A 113 6.20 -5.69 -4.11
N ILE A 114 5.45 -5.33 -5.15
CA ILE A 114 5.83 -5.49 -6.56
C ILE A 114 5.88 -4.14 -7.29
#